data_AF-A0A370DGL8-F1
#
_entry.id   AF-A0A370DGL8-F1
#
_cell.length_a   1.000
_cell.length_b   1.000
_cell.length_c   1.000
_cell.angle_alpha   90.00
_cell.angle_beta   90.00
_cell.angle_gamma   90.00
#
_symmetry.space_group_name_H-M   'P 1'
#
loop_
_entity.id
_entity.type
_entity.pdbx_description
1 polymer ?
#
loop_
_entity_poly.entity_id
_entity_poly.type
_entity_poly.pdbx_seq_one_letter_code
_entity_poly.pdbx_strand_id
1 'polypeptide(L)'
;MRLSKNIRDNLHFLIAEVSSQVGNLHAYIDTSSPPQAQRIVDRSGYAYNLKMRIHNSCLGQIVRHKGNDTQTQTLRAAESIATDLERIAELCRDCIHHMAYVKKKSCLRPTDYALLLDQVIFGLQMVQPAIQNKDTGLALKLGQIEHHLDQDYRKLLKHNTKLLKKKRHTEDLIAALFVAHSIEQMGDALLNISEAIISANLGQPINIDRYYHLMESIGRLEAEKNINSLTIKPVAETRSGSAISGISNPKKKNDGYVAIFKDGKKRKLKEEREGVESWHEIYPGLAPKILSYHKRGQSASLLIEHLAGMTFEHVLLRESQPLLNKTMGRLCATLESVWRETRSKKKISANYMDQLARRLPDVYEIHPEFRQSDSQVCGREIASFESLLKRTRAYEARLKAPFSVYIHGDFNVDNIIYDPLAKRINFIDLHRSRYMDYVQDVSVFMVSNYRLQVLDAPLRRRIMQTVQSFYRFARKYAKKAGDETFELRLALGLARSFATSTRFILDKSLARAMMLRARYLLERVLETDPKQAANFRLPIKELFIA
;
A
#
# COMPACT_ATOMS: atom_id res chain seq x y z
N MET A 1 12.72 -20.73 10.73
CA MET A 1 12.92 -19.37 11.28
C MET A 1 14.13 -19.37 12.21
N ARG A 2 14.96 -18.30 12.24
CA ARG A 2 16.06 -18.19 13.22
C ARG A 2 15.56 -17.39 14.43
N LEU A 3 15.20 -18.08 15.50
CA LEU A 3 14.69 -17.49 16.75
C LEU A 3 15.72 -17.68 17.87
N SER A 4 15.72 -16.78 18.85
CA SER A 4 16.52 -16.97 20.06
C SER A 4 16.05 -18.21 20.82
N LYS A 5 16.95 -18.82 21.61
CA LYS A 5 16.63 -20.00 22.41
C LYS A 5 15.38 -19.79 23.26
N ASN A 6 15.30 -18.66 23.95
CA ASN A 6 14.15 -18.33 24.81
C ASN A 6 12.81 -18.30 24.03
N ILE A 7 12.77 -17.63 22.87
CA ILE A 7 11.54 -17.58 22.06
C ILE A 7 11.18 -18.98 21.55
N ARG A 8 12.17 -19.70 21.01
CA ARG A 8 11.96 -21.04 20.45
C ARG A 8 11.45 -22.03 21.48
N ASP A 9 12.01 -22.01 22.69
CA ASP A 9 11.65 -22.95 23.74
C ASP A 9 10.23 -22.64 24.26
N ASN A 10 9.87 -21.36 24.49
CA ASN A 10 8.49 -21.00 24.86
C ASN A 10 7.48 -21.32 23.74
N LEU A 11 7.85 -21.13 22.48
CA LEU A 11 6.99 -21.48 21.35
C LEU A 11 6.76 -22.98 21.25
N HIS A 12 7.80 -23.79 21.50
CA HIS A 12 7.65 -25.24 21.58
C HIS A 12 6.69 -25.67 22.71
N PHE A 13 6.83 -25.09 23.90
CA PHE A 13 5.90 -25.34 25.00
C PHE A 13 4.46 -24.91 24.66
N LEU A 14 4.29 -23.80 23.96
CA LEU A 14 2.97 -23.32 23.56
C LEU A 14 2.31 -24.27 22.54
N ILE A 15 3.05 -24.74 21.53
CA ILE A 15 2.55 -25.73 20.56
C ILE A 15 2.14 -27.02 21.29
N ALA A 16 2.96 -27.51 22.22
CA ALA A 16 2.66 -28.72 22.99
C ALA A 16 1.42 -28.56 23.88
N GLU A 17 1.28 -27.40 24.54
CA GLU A 17 0.11 -27.07 25.35
C GLU A 17 -1.17 -27.05 24.51
N VAL A 18 -1.16 -26.31 23.40
CA VAL A 18 -2.33 -26.19 22.52
C VAL A 18 -2.71 -27.54 21.93
N SER A 19 -1.74 -28.35 21.51
CA SER A 19 -1.98 -29.72 21.04
C SER A 19 -2.62 -30.59 22.12
N SER A 20 -2.19 -30.45 23.39
CA SER A 20 -2.81 -31.14 24.51
C SER A 20 -4.26 -30.68 24.75
N GLN A 21 -4.54 -29.38 24.65
CA GLN A 21 -5.91 -28.86 24.82
C GLN A 21 -6.86 -29.35 23.72
N VAL A 22 -6.42 -29.34 22.46
CA VAL A 22 -7.22 -29.89 21.34
C VAL A 22 -7.43 -31.40 21.51
N GLY A 23 -6.40 -32.14 21.92
CA GLY A 23 -6.53 -33.58 22.22
C GLY A 23 -7.49 -33.88 23.38
N ASN A 24 -7.47 -33.05 24.43
CA ASN A 24 -8.42 -33.17 25.54
C ASN A 24 -9.86 -32.84 25.09
N LEU A 25 -10.05 -31.84 24.22
CA LEU A 25 -11.35 -31.50 23.65
C LEU A 25 -11.88 -32.65 22.79
N HIS A 26 -11.02 -33.24 21.96
CA HIS A 26 -11.36 -34.43 21.18
C HIS A 26 -11.83 -35.57 22.09
N ALA A 27 -11.05 -35.92 23.12
CA ALA A 27 -11.44 -36.97 24.06
C ALA A 27 -12.73 -36.64 24.84
N TYR A 28 -12.98 -35.36 25.10
CA TYR A 28 -14.20 -34.91 25.78
C TYR A 28 -15.45 -35.08 24.91
N ILE A 29 -15.35 -34.89 23.60
CA ILE A 29 -16.47 -35.12 22.68
C ILE A 29 -16.93 -36.58 22.73
N ASP A 30 -16.00 -37.53 22.85
CA ASP A 30 -16.32 -38.95 22.93
C ASP A 30 -16.83 -39.37 24.32
N THR A 31 -16.14 -38.93 25.38
CA THR A 31 -16.36 -39.45 26.74
C THR A 31 -17.27 -38.58 27.60
N SER A 32 -17.41 -37.30 27.26
CA SER A 32 -18.04 -36.24 28.07
C SER A 32 -17.54 -36.19 29.51
N SER A 33 -16.27 -36.53 29.74
CA SER A 33 -15.69 -36.67 31.08
C SER A 33 -15.50 -35.30 31.75
N PRO A 34 -16.17 -35.00 32.89
CA PRO A 34 -16.02 -33.72 33.58
C PRO A 34 -14.56 -33.35 33.95
N PRO A 35 -13.71 -34.31 34.39
CA PRO A 35 -12.28 -34.05 34.58
C PRO A 35 -11.53 -33.53 33.34
N GLN A 36 -11.94 -33.94 32.13
CA GLN A 36 -11.30 -33.46 30.89
C GLN A 36 -11.70 -32.03 30.57
N ALA A 37 -12.98 -31.67 30.73
CA ALA A 37 -13.44 -30.29 30.60
C ALA A 37 -12.74 -29.36 31.60
N GLN A 38 -12.63 -29.78 32.86
CA GLN A 38 -11.96 -28.99 33.90
C GLN A 38 -10.48 -28.74 33.57
N ARG A 39 -9.77 -29.76 33.05
CA ARG A 39 -8.37 -29.60 32.62
C ARG A 39 -8.18 -28.55 31.52
N ILE A 40 -9.13 -28.42 30.59
CA ILE A 40 -9.07 -27.41 29.53
C ILE A 40 -9.29 -26.00 30.10
N VAL A 41 -10.25 -25.86 31.02
CA VAL A 41 -10.58 -24.56 31.65
C VAL A 41 -9.45 -24.07 32.57
N ASP A 42 -8.92 -24.95 33.43
CA ASP A 42 -7.90 -24.61 34.43
C ASP A 42 -6.56 -24.20 33.80
N ARG A 43 -6.27 -24.68 32.59
CA ARG A 43 -5.00 -24.40 31.89
C ARG A 43 -5.05 -23.15 31.01
N SER A 44 -6.15 -22.40 31.02
CA SER A 44 -6.32 -21.15 30.25
C SER A 44 -5.17 -20.16 30.45
N GLY A 45 -4.75 -19.92 31.70
CA GLY A 45 -3.69 -18.98 32.02
C GLY A 45 -2.30 -19.39 31.52
N TYR A 46 -2.05 -20.69 31.31
CA TYR A 46 -0.72 -21.17 30.93
C TYR A 46 -0.37 -20.83 29.48
N ALA A 47 -1.27 -21.12 28.53
CA ALA A 47 -1.09 -20.75 27.12
C ALA A 47 -0.95 -19.22 26.93
N TYR A 48 -1.80 -18.46 27.64
CA TYR A 48 -1.71 -17.00 27.67
C TYR A 48 -0.35 -16.50 28.17
N ASN A 49 0.15 -17.05 29.28
CA ASN A 49 1.44 -16.67 29.83
C ASN A 49 2.62 -17.01 28.89
N LEU A 50 2.56 -18.14 28.19
CA LEU A 50 3.56 -18.51 27.18
C LEU A 50 3.55 -17.52 26.01
N LYS A 51 2.38 -17.16 25.48
CA LYS A 51 2.23 -16.10 24.47
C LYS A 51 2.85 -14.79 24.94
N MET A 52 2.52 -14.34 26.15
CA MET A 52 3.06 -13.08 26.68
C MET A 52 4.58 -13.10 26.87
N ARG A 53 5.16 -14.25 27.27
CA ARG A 53 6.62 -14.41 27.34
C ARG A 53 7.28 -14.31 25.97
N ILE A 54 6.66 -14.87 24.93
CA ILE A 54 7.13 -14.79 23.55
C ILE A 54 7.09 -13.34 23.07
N HIS A 55 5.96 -12.64 23.25
CA HIS A 55 5.78 -11.24 22.89
C HIS A 55 6.82 -10.33 23.56
N ASN A 56 6.96 -10.43 24.88
CA ASN A 56 7.94 -9.63 25.63
C ASN A 56 9.38 -9.90 25.16
N SER A 57 9.70 -11.16 24.83
CA SER A 57 11.02 -11.55 24.31
C SER A 57 11.28 -11.05 22.89
N CYS A 58 10.25 -11.01 22.04
CA CYS A 58 10.32 -10.47 20.68
C CYS A 58 10.51 -8.95 20.72
N LEU A 59 9.68 -8.24 21.47
CA LEU A 59 9.79 -6.79 21.68
C LEU A 59 11.19 -6.39 22.18
N GLY A 60 11.70 -7.08 23.20
CA GLY A 60 13.03 -6.82 23.74
C GLY A 60 14.15 -6.99 22.70
N GLN A 61 14.02 -7.95 21.78
CA GLN A 61 15.00 -8.15 20.70
C GLN A 61 14.87 -7.11 19.58
N ILE A 62 13.64 -6.76 19.19
CA ILE A 62 13.36 -5.73 18.17
C ILE A 62 13.96 -4.39 18.61
N VAL A 63 13.75 -4.00 19.87
CA VAL A 63 14.29 -2.74 20.41
C VAL A 63 15.82 -2.72 20.42
N ARG A 64 16.47 -3.87 20.70
CA ARG A 64 17.93 -4.00 20.73
C ARG A 64 18.58 -4.07 19.34
N HIS A 65 17.87 -4.56 18.32
CA HIS A 65 18.40 -4.78 16.97
C HIS A 65 17.80 -3.82 15.95
N LYS A 66 17.92 -2.50 16.21
CA LYS A 66 17.48 -1.48 15.25
C LYS A 66 18.23 -1.62 13.92
N GLY A 67 17.50 -1.82 12.82
CA GLY A 67 18.05 -1.79 11.46
C GLY A 67 18.19 -3.15 10.74
N ASN A 68 17.73 -4.27 11.32
CA ASN A 68 17.65 -5.55 10.60
C ASN A 68 16.18 -5.94 10.33
N ASP A 69 15.67 -5.54 9.16
CA ASP A 69 14.27 -5.71 8.78
C ASP A 69 13.86 -7.19 8.68
N THR A 70 14.75 -8.07 8.21
CA THR A 70 14.48 -9.51 8.09
C THR A 70 14.36 -10.20 9.45
N GLN A 71 15.22 -9.82 10.40
CA GLN A 71 15.14 -10.33 11.77
C GLN A 71 13.90 -9.78 12.49
N THR A 72 13.56 -8.51 12.26
CA THR A 72 12.32 -7.90 12.76
C THR A 72 11.09 -8.66 12.25
N GLN A 73 11.04 -8.98 10.96
CA GLN A 73 9.93 -9.73 10.38
C GLN A 73 9.82 -11.15 10.96
N THR A 74 10.96 -11.81 11.19
CA THR A 74 10.98 -13.14 11.83
C THR A 74 10.42 -13.10 13.24
N LEU A 75 10.71 -12.03 14.00
CA LEU A 75 10.18 -11.84 15.35
C LEU A 75 8.69 -11.52 15.34
N ARG A 76 8.22 -10.65 14.44
CA ARG A 76 6.79 -10.37 14.25
C ARG A 76 5.99 -11.62 13.89
N ALA A 77 6.53 -12.45 13.00
CA ALA A 77 5.89 -13.72 12.66
C ALA A 77 5.78 -14.65 13.89
N ALA A 78 6.79 -14.69 14.76
CA ALA A 78 6.70 -15.46 16.00
C ALA A 78 5.63 -14.92 16.97
N GLU A 79 5.44 -13.61 17.04
CA GLU A 79 4.35 -12.98 17.81
C GLU A 79 2.96 -13.34 17.25
N SER A 80 2.79 -13.30 15.93
CA SER A 80 1.56 -13.74 15.26
C SER A 80 1.27 -15.20 15.53
N ILE A 81 2.24 -16.11 15.28
CA ILE A 81 2.07 -17.55 15.52
C ILE A 81 1.67 -17.82 16.98
N ALA A 82 2.31 -17.17 17.95
CA ALA A 82 1.97 -17.33 19.35
C ALA A 82 0.55 -16.84 19.70
N THR A 83 0.07 -15.80 19.01
CA THR A 83 -1.27 -15.26 19.19
C THR A 83 -2.32 -16.21 18.65
N ASP A 84 -2.14 -16.72 17.42
CA ASP A 84 -3.06 -17.65 16.80
C ASP A 84 -3.06 -19.03 17.49
N LEU A 85 -1.93 -19.50 18.01
CA LEU A 85 -1.87 -20.70 18.84
C LEU A 85 -2.70 -20.54 20.13
N GLU A 86 -2.60 -19.40 20.80
CA GLU A 86 -3.40 -19.13 21.99
C GLU A 86 -4.88 -18.95 21.67
N ARG A 87 -5.21 -18.40 20.49
CA ARG A 87 -6.59 -18.37 19.97
C ARG A 87 -7.19 -19.76 19.82
N ILE A 88 -6.43 -20.76 19.35
CA ILE A 88 -6.89 -22.15 19.30
C ILE A 88 -7.20 -22.69 20.71
N ALA A 89 -6.37 -22.37 21.71
CA ALA A 89 -6.62 -22.72 23.10
C ALA A 89 -7.88 -22.03 23.68
N GLU A 90 -8.13 -20.75 23.33
CA GLU A 90 -9.39 -20.06 23.64
C GLU A 90 -10.60 -20.78 23.04
N LEU A 91 -10.53 -21.11 21.75
CA LEU A 91 -11.61 -21.80 21.05
C LEU A 91 -11.91 -23.18 21.63
N CYS A 92 -10.91 -23.87 22.21
CA CYS A 92 -11.14 -25.11 22.94
C CYS A 92 -12.05 -24.89 24.16
N ARG A 93 -11.89 -23.76 24.87
CA ARG A 93 -12.73 -23.40 26.02
C ARG A 93 -14.12 -22.98 25.58
N ASP A 94 -14.22 -22.22 24.49
CA ASP A 94 -15.50 -21.85 23.90
C ASP A 94 -16.31 -23.11 23.53
N CYS A 95 -15.67 -24.13 22.94
CA CYS A 95 -16.31 -25.42 22.69
C CYS A 95 -16.85 -26.06 23.98
N ILE A 96 -16.06 -26.14 25.06
CA ILE A 96 -16.53 -26.68 26.34
C ILE A 96 -17.71 -25.87 26.90
N HIS A 97 -17.65 -24.54 26.83
CA HIS A 97 -18.73 -23.66 27.28
C HIS A 97 -20.01 -23.90 26.48
N HIS A 98 -19.94 -24.00 25.16
CA HIS A 98 -21.09 -24.27 24.31
C HIS A 98 -21.65 -25.68 24.54
N MET A 99 -20.80 -26.68 24.72
CA MET A 99 -21.22 -28.07 25.00
C MET A 99 -21.94 -28.20 26.35
N ALA A 100 -21.65 -27.34 27.33
CA ALA A 100 -22.36 -27.33 28.61
C ALA A 100 -23.86 -27.02 28.48
N TYR A 101 -24.28 -26.35 27.39
CA TYR A 101 -25.69 -26.08 27.10
C TYR A 101 -26.40 -27.23 26.37
N VAL A 102 -25.67 -28.26 25.92
CA VAL A 102 -26.25 -29.40 25.20
C VAL A 102 -26.79 -30.41 26.20
N LYS A 103 -28.12 -30.49 26.29
CA LYS A 103 -28.85 -31.47 27.09
C LYS A 103 -28.93 -32.81 26.34
N LYS A 104 -29.16 -32.76 25.03
CA LYS A 104 -29.30 -33.95 24.18
C LYS A 104 -28.04 -34.22 23.36
N LYS A 105 -27.18 -35.11 23.86
CA LYS A 105 -25.88 -35.44 23.22
C LYS A 105 -25.97 -35.99 21.79
N SER A 106 -27.08 -36.62 21.40
CA SER A 106 -27.27 -37.06 20.02
C SER A 106 -27.35 -35.92 19.00
N CYS A 107 -27.57 -34.67 19.44
CA CYS A 107 -27.50 -33.48 18.60
C CYS A 107 -26.05 -33.07 18.26
N LEU A 108 -25.07 -33.44 19.09
CA LEU A 108 -23.65 -33.15 18.86
C LEU A 108 -22.98 -34.10 17.88
N ARG A 109 -23.57 -35.24 17.51
CA ARG A 109 -23.01 -36.23 16.57
C ARG A 109 -21.47 -36.38 16.71
N PRO A 110 -20.97 -36.97 17.82
CA PRO A 110 -19.55 -36.92 18.22
C PRO A 110 -18.54 -37.21 17.09
N THR A 111 -18.85 -38.20 16.24
CA THR A 111 -18.01 -38.58 15.10
C THR A 111 -17.74 -37.44 14.11
N ASP A 112 -18.73 -36.58 13.83
CA ASP A 112 -18.52 -35.49 12.87
C ASP A 112 -17.55 -34.42 13.43
N TYR A 113 -17.60 -34.18 14.74
CA TYR A 113 -16.78 -33.17 15.42
C TYR A 113 -15.37 -33.69 15.69
N ALA A 114 -15.24 -34.98 16.02
CA ALA A 114 -13.96 -35.67 16.10
C ALA A 114 -13.18 -35.52 14.77
N LEU A 115 -13.83 -35.75 13.62
CA LEU A 115 -13.22 -35.59 12.30
C LEU A 115 -12.75 -34.16 12.02
N LEU A 116 -13.47 -33.13 12.48
CA LEU A 116 -12.99 -31.76 12.37
C LEU A 116 -11.75 -31.52 13.25
N LEU A 117 -11.75 -32.03 14.49
CA LEU A 117 -10.61 -31.88 15.38
C LEU A 117 -9.38 -32.68 14.93
N ASP A 118 -9.57 -33.83 14.28
CA ASP A 118 -8.47 -34.58 13.65
C ASP A 118 -7.72 -33.71 12.62
N GLN A 119 -8.44 -32.91 11.83
CA GLN A 119 -7.83 -31.97 10.89
C GLN A 119 -7.04 -30.88 11.62
N VAL A 120 -7.56 -30.36 12.73
CA VAL A 120 -6.84 -29.37 13.56
C VAL A 120 -5.58 -29.98 14.19
N ILE A 121 -5.67 -31.19 14.73
CA ILE A 121 -4.55 -31.93 15.32
C ILE A 121 -3.47 -32.16 14.26
N PHE A 122 -3.86 -32.61 13.07
CA PHE A 122 -2.95 -32.78 11.94
C PHE A 122 -2.24 -31.47 11.58
N GLY A 123 -2.97 -30.34 11.58
CA GLY A 123 -2.38 -29.02 11.36
C GLY A 123 -1.35 -28.62 12.42
N LEU A 124 -1.68 -28.79 13.70
CA LEU A 124 -0.78 -28.45 14.81
C LEU A 124 0.53 -29.25 14.75
N GLN A 125 0.49 -30.52 14.31
CA GLN A 125 1.68 -31.35 14.12
C GLN A 125 2.64 -30.78 13.04
N MET A 126 2.12 -30.01 12.08
CA MET A 126 2.92 -29.41 11.00
C MET A 126 3.58 -28.09 11.39
N VAL A 127 3.07 -27.39 12.41
CA VAL A 127 3.53 -26.04 12.79
C VAL A 127 5.02 -26.05 13.16
N GLN A 128 5.42 -26.93 14.08
CA GLN A 128 6.81 -26.99 14.55
C GLN A 128 7.82 -27.37 13.44
N PRO A 129 7.63 -28.45 12.65
CA PRO A 129 8.56 -28.78 11.58
C PRO A 129 8.61 -27.70 10.49
N ALA A 130 7.48 -27.06 10.14
CA ALA A 130 7.46 -25.94 9.20
C ALA A 130 8.32 -24.76 9.67
N ILE A 131 8.25 -24.42 10.96
CA ILE A 131 9.07 -23.37 11.58
C ILE A 131 10.54 -23.77 11.62
N GLN A 132 10.88 -24.97 12.11
CA GLN A 132 12.27 -25.40 12.31
C GLN A 132 13.02 -25.52 10.99
N ASN A 133 12.40 -26.15 9.99
CA ASN A 133 13.04 -26.44 8.71
C ASN A 133 12.91 -25.31 7.68
N LYS A 134 12.19 -24.22 8.01
CA LYS A 134 11.80 -23.18 7.05
C LYS A 134 11.06 -23.78 5.84
N ASP A 135 10.22 -24.77 6.11
CA ASP A 135 9.56 -25.54 5.06
C ASP A 135 8.28 -24.84 4.63
N THR A 136 8.39 -24.06 3.55
CA THR A 136 7.25 -23.37 2.93
C THR A 136 6.22 -24.36 2.36
N GLY A 137 6.64 -25.56 1.93
CA GLY A 137 5.73 -26.59 1.44
C GLY A 137 4.81 -27.11 2.55
N LEU A 138 5.38 -27.38 3.73
CA LEU A 138 4.58 -27.72 4.92
C LEU A 138 3.70 -26.55 5.36
N ALA A 139 4.20 -25.31 5.31
CA ALA A 139 3.37 -24.15 5.63
C ALA A 139 2.16 -24.04 4.67
N LEU A 140 2.33 -24.25 3.37
CA LEU A 140 1.22 -24.22 2.42
C LEU A 140 0.19 -25.31 2.69
N LYS A 141 0.65 -26.54 2.98
CA LYS A 141 -0.24 -27.64 3.37
C LYS A 141 -1.01 -27.34 4.67
N LEU A 142 -0.36 -26.69 5.64
CA LEU A 142 -1.00 -26.23 6.88
C LEU A 142 -2.15 -25.26 6.57
N GLY A 143 -1.92 -24.28 5.69
CA GLY A 143 -2.96 -23.32 5.30
C GLY A 143 -4.12 -23.94 4.52
N GLN A 144 -3.92 -25.08 3.85
CA GLN A 144 -5.00 -25.80 3.16
C GLN A 144 -5.99 -26.47 4.10
N ILE A 145 -5.66 -26.63 5.39
CA ILE A 145 -6.55 -27.27 6.38
C ILE A 145 -7.80 -26.43 6.60
N GLU A 146 -7.68 -25.10 6.62
CA GLU A 146 -8.81 -24.17 6.70
C GLU A 146 -9.87 -24.51 5.64
N HIS A 147 -9.46 -24.67 4.39
CA HIS A 147 -10.40 -24.94 3.31
C HIS A 147 -11.20 -26.24 3.51
N HIS A 148 -10.57 -27.28 4.05
CA HIS A 148 -11.23 -28.56 4.33
C HIS A 148 -12.21 -28.44 5.50
N LEU A 149 -11.78 -27.79 6.59
CA LEU A 149 -12.63 -27.50 7.75
C LEU A 149 -13.85 -26.67 7.36
N ASP A 150 -13.66 -25.65 6.54
CA ASP A 150 -14.70 -24.74 6.08
C ASP A 150 -15.74 -25.47 5.20
N GLN A 151 -15.28 -26.41 4.35
CA GLN A 151 -16.18 -27.29 3.60
C GLN A 151 -17.01 -28.23 4.49
N ASP A 152 -16.38 -28.85 5.49
CA ASP A 152 -17.05 -29.79 6.40
C ASP A 152 -18.01 -29.07 7.36
N TYR A 153 -17.62 -27.90 7.86
CA TYR A 153 -18.49 -27.00 8.61
C TYR A 153 -19.75 -26.62 7.81
N ARG A 154 -19.61 -26.26 6.52
CA ARG A 154 -20.78 -25.96 5.67
C ARG A 154 -21.74 -27.16 5.53
N LYS A 155 -21.24 -28.40 5.58
CA LYS A 155 -22.10 -29.60 5.58
C LYS A 155 -22.89 -29.69 6.90
N LEU A 156 -22.22 -29.49 8.03
CA LEU A 156 -22.85 -29.46 9.36
C LEU A 156 -23.88 -28.34 9.48
N LEU A 157 -23.55 -27.14 9.00
CA LEU A 157 -24.45 -25.98 8.99
C LEU A 157 -25.73 -26.28 8.22
N LYS A 158 -25.61 -26.84 7.00
CA LYS A 158 -26.76 -27.24 6.18
C LYS A 158 -27.61 -28.32 6.87
N HIS A 159 -26.96 -29.30 7.51
CA HIS A 159 -27.64 -30.37 8.22
C HIS A 159 -28.43 -29.85 9.43
N ASN A 160 -27.77 -29.11 10.33
CA ASN A 160 -28.39 -28.52 11.51
C ASN A 160 -29.50 -27.52 11.15
N THR A 161 -29.33 -26.72 10.09
CA THR A 161 -30.39 -25.81 9.59
C THR A 161 -31.65 -26.58 9.18
N LYS A 162 -31.51 -27.76 8.54
CA LYS A 162 -32.67 -28.61 8.21
C LYS A 162 -33.37 -29.14 9.45
N LEU A 163 -32.63 -29.47 10.51
CA LEU A 163 -33.19 -29.94 11.79
C LEU A 163 -33.87 -28.80 12.57
N LEU A 164 -33.26 -27.60 12.59
CA LEU A 164 -33.83 -26.41 13.22
C LEU A 164 -35.19 -26.04 12.61
N LYS A 165 -35.34 -26.17 11.28
CA LYS A 165 -36.64 -25.96 10.61
C LYS A 165 -37.75 -26.90 11.09
N LYS A 166 -37.40 -28.06 11.66
CA LYS A 166 -38.35 -29.02 12.26
C LYS A 166 -38.76 -28.64 13.69
N LYS A 167 -38.23 -27.54 14.25
CA LYS A 167 -38.56 -26.97 15.58
C LYS A 167 -38.46 -27.96 16.75
N ARG A 168 -37.48 -28.86 16.72
CA ARG A 168 -37.18 -29.81 17.82
C ARG A 168 -35.73 -29.62 18.27
N HIS A 169 -35.48 -29.68 19.58
CA HIS A 169 -34.13 -29.57 20.18
C HIS A 169 -33.35 -28.34 19.71
N THR A 170 -34.04 -27.20 19.59
CA THR A 170 -33.46 -25.98 18.98
C THR A 170 -32.28 -25.44 19.78
N GLU A 171 -32.35 -25.45 21.11
CA GLU A 171 -31.24 -25.06 22.00
C GLU A 171 -30.00 -25.93 21.77
N ASP A 172 -30.18 -27.26 21.78
CA ASP A 172 -29.10 -28.22 21.57
C ASP A 172 -28.44 -28.07 20.19
N LEU A 173 -29.24 -27.85 19.14
CA LEU A 173 -28.77 -27.66 17.76
C LEU A 173 -28.02 -26.35 17.58
N ILE A 174 -28.44 -25.27 18.25
CA ILE A 174 -27.74 -23.98 18.24
C ILE A 174 -26.40 -24.11 18.97
N ALA A 175 -26.37 -24.73 20.15
CA ALA A 175 -25.14 -24.98 20.88
C ALA A 175 -24.16 -25.85 20.07
N ALA A 176 -24.64 -26.91 19.43
CA ALA A 176 -23.83 -27.75 18.54
C ALA A 176 -23.26 -26.96 17.34
N LEU A 177 -24.04 -26.03 16.76
CA LEU A 177 -23.54 -25.15 15.69
C LEU A 177 -22.43 -24.22 16.17
N PHE A 178 -22.53 -23.66 17.38
CA PHE A 178 -21.46 -22.84 17.93
C PHE A 178 -20.17 -23.63 18.14
N VAL A 179 -20.26 -24.88 18.63
CA VAL A 179 -19.07 -25.76 18.72
C VAL A 179 -18.46 -25.99 17.34
N ALA A 180 -19.27 -26.25 16.32
CA ALA A 180 -18.76 -26.49 14.96
C ALA A 180 -18.08 -25.24 14.38
N HIS A 181 -18.65 -24.05 14.64
CA HIS A 181 -18.05 -22.78 14.24
C HIS A 181 -16.77 -22.49 15.00
N SER A 182 -16.70 -22.77 16.32
CA SER A 182 -15.47 -22.62 17.09
C SER A 182 -14.34 -23.50 16.56
N ILE A 183 -14.62 -24.73 16.10
CA ILE A 183 -13.61 -25.60 15.46
C ILE A 183 -13.21 -25.07 14.08
N GLU A 184 -14.16 -24.56 13.30
CA GLU A 184 -13.86 -23.94 12.01
C GLU A 184 -12.96 -22.69 12.16
N GLN A 185 -13.18 -21.86 13.18
CA GLN A 185 -12.28 -20.75 13.54
C GLN A 185 -10.87 -21.21 13.97
N MET A 186 -10.68 -22.46 14.41
CA MET A 186 -9.34 -23.00 14.63
C MET A 186 -8.61 -23.16 13.29
N GLY A 187 -9.33 -23.47 12.22
CA GLY A 187 -8.83 -23.49 10.84
C GLY A 187 -8.30 -22.13 10.40
N ASP A 188 -9.05 -21.06 10.64
CA ASP A 188 -8.59 -19.68 10.37
C ASP A 188 -7.28 -19.36 11.10
N ALA A 189 -7.18 -19.74 12.37
CA ALA A 189 -5.95 -19.57 13.14
C ALA A 189 -4.77 -20.36 12.54
N LEU A 190 -4.99 -21.59 12.06
CA LEU A 190 -3.96 -22.38 11.36
C LEU A 190 -3.54 -21.73 10.03
N LEU A 191 -4.48 -21.13 9.29
CA LEU A 191 -4.19 -20.36 8.09
C LEU A 191 -3.31 -19.13 8.41
N ASN A 192 -3.64 -18.38 9.46
CA ASN A 192 -2.81 -17.25 9.90
C ASN A 192 -1.39 -17.69 10.31
N ILE A 193 -1.27 -18.82 11.02
CA ILE A 193 0.04 -19.41 11.37
C ILE A 193 0.83 -19.76 10.10
N SER A 194 0.19 -20.37 9.10
CA SER A 194 0.81 -20.65 7.81
C SER A 194 1.35 -19.37 7.14
N GLU A 195 0.53 -18.32 7.06
CA GLU A 195 0.92 -17.04 6.46
C GLU A 195 2.07 -16.36 7.20
N ALA A 196 2.09 -16.44 8.54
CA ALA A 196 3.18 -15.94 9.35
C ALA A 196 4.50 -16.71 9.08
N ILE A 197 4.45 -18.04 8.94
CA ILE A 197 5.62 -18.86 8.61
C ILE A 197 6.14 -18.51 7.21
N ILE A 198 5.26 -18.40 6.20
CA ILE A 198 5.62 -18.03 4.83
C ILE A 198 6.24 -16.62 4.82
N SER A 199 5.62 -15.67 5.52
CA SER A 199 6.12 -14.30 5.66
C SER A 199 7.51 -14.25 6.29
N ALA A 200 7.77 -15.06 7.32
CA ALA A 200 9.08 -15.15 7.95
C ALA A 200 10.14 -15.77 7.02
N ASN A 201 9.75 -16.77 6.23
CA ASN A 201 10.65 -17.41 5.27
C ASN A 201 11.02 -16.47 4.10
N LEU A 202 10.08 -15.61 3.67
CA LEU A 202 10.32 -14.61 2.62
C LEU A 202 10.96 -13.32 3.14
N GLY A 203 10.86 -13.03 4.44
CA GLY A 203 11.37 -11.79 5.04
C GLY A 203 10.48 -10.57 4.78
N GLN A 204 9.22 -10.77 4.35
CA GLN A 204 8.23 -9.71 4.17
C GLN A 204 6.81 -10.24 4.46
N PRO A 205 5.86 -9.39 4.90
CA PRO A 205 4.47 -9.79 5.07
C PRO A 205 3.84 -10.27 3.76
N ILE A 206 3.27 -11.47 3.74
CA ILE A 206 2.54 -12.03 2.60
C ILE A 206 1.41 -12.96 3.08
N ASN A 207 0.34 -13.03 2.30
CA ASN A 207 -0.73 -14.01 2.49
C ASN A 207 -0.59 -15.14 1.44
N ILE A 208 -1.31 -16.26 1.60
CA ILE A 208 -1.14 -17.44 0.73
C ILE A 208 -1.45 -17.11 -0.74
N ASP A 209 -2.53 -16.36 -1.00
CA ASP A 209 -2.91 -15.99 -2.36
C ASP A 209 -1.83 -15.16 -3.07
N ARG A 210 -1.25 -14.19 -2.37
CA ARG A 210 -0.14 -13.37 -2.88
C ARG A 210 1.10 -14.22 -3.13
N TYR A 211 1.38 -15.19 -2.28
CA TYR A 211 2.51 -16.11 -2.46
C TYR A 211 2.40 -16.89 -3.77
N TYR A 212 1.24 -17.48 -4.07
CA TYR A 212 1.04 -18.21 -5.32
C TYR A 212 1.23 -17.31 -6.55
N HIS A 213 0.70 -16.08 -6.52
CA HIS A 213 0.88 -15.13 -7.60
C HIS A 213 2.34 -14.75 -7.82
N LEU A 214 3.09 -14.54 -6.73
CA LEU A 214 4.51 -14.24 -6.80
C LEU A 214 5.31 -15.40 -7.39
N MET A 215 5.01 -16.64 -6.98
CA MET A 215 5.68 -17.84 -7.49
C MET A 215 5.36 -18.09 -8.96
N GLU A 216 4.10 -17.92 -9.40
CA GLU A 216 3.73 -18.03 -10.82
C GLU A 216 4.47 -16.99 -11.67
N SER A 217 4.50 -15.74 -11.22
CA SER A 217 5.23 -14.66 -11.92
C SER A 217 6.73 -14.91 -11.97
N ILE A 218 7.33 -15.46 -10.90
CA ILE A 218 8.75 -15.83 -10.85
C ILE A 218 9.04 -16.98 -11.80
N GLY A 219 8.26 -18.07 -11.76
CA GLY A 219 8.50 -19.24 -12.62
C GLY A 219 8.49 -18.90 -14.10
N ARG A 220 7.60 -17.97 -14.52
CA ARG A 220 7.60 -17.45 -15.90
C ARG A 220 8.84 -16.63 -16.21
N LEU A 221 9.23 -15.74 -15.31
CA LEU A 221 10.43 -14.91 -15.49
C LEU A 221 11.72 -15.75 -15.53
N GLU A 222 11.80 -16.80 -14.73
CA GLU A 222 12.90 -17.78 -14.73
C GLU A 222 12.98 -18.51 -16.07
N ALA A 223 11.84 -18.97 -16.60
CA ALA A 223 11.75 -19.61 -17.91
C ALA A 223 12.10 -18.66 -19.07
N GLU A 224 11.61 -17.43 -19.05
CA GLU A 224 11.87 -16.43 -20.11
C GLU A 224 13.33 -15.95 -20.12
N LYS A 225 13.94 -15.78 -18.94
CA LYS A 225 15.30 -15.25 -18.82
C LYS A 225 16.38 -16.33 -18.68
N ASN A 226 16.02 -17.62 -18.69
CA ASN A 226 16.90 -18.75 -18.38
C ASN A 226 17.70 -18.52 -17.08
N ILE A 227 17.03 -17.97 -16.06
CA ILE A 227 17.63 -17.72 -14.74
C ILE A 227 17.06 -18.74 -13.77
N ASN A 228 17.92 -19.54 -13.15
CA ASN A 228 17.53 -20.36 -12.01
C ASN A 228 17.81 -19.58 -10.73
N SER A 229 16.89 -19.71 -9.76
CA SER A 229 16.98 -19.24 -8.37
C SER A 229 16.86 -17.73 -8.15
N LEU A 230 15.78 -17.12 -8.64
CA LEU A 230 15.45 -15.74 -8.29
C LEU A 230 15.14 -15.59 -6.79
N THR A 231 15.61 -14.48 -6.22
CA THR A 231 15.43 -14.11 -4.81
C THR A 231 14.52 -12.90 -4.71
N ILE A 232 13.67 -12.88 -3.69
CA ILE A 232 12.73 -11.78 -3.44
C ILE A 232 13.30 -10.92 -2.32
N LYS A 233 13.24 -9.59 -2.48
CA LYS A 233 13.51 -8.64 -1.40
C LYS A 233 12.39 -7.60 -1.32
N PRO A 234 11.94 -7.22 -0.13
CA PRO A 234 11.04 -6.07 0.02
C PRO A 234 11.75 -4.81 -0.48
N VAL A 235 11.03 -3.99 -1.26
CA VAL A 235 11.54 -2.70 -1.75
C VAL A 235 10.80 -1.55 -1.08
N ALA A 236 9.48 -1.62 -1.02
CA ALA A 236 8.66 -0.60 -0.37
C ALA A 236 7.25 -1.15 -0.06
N GLU A 237 6.56 -0.50 0.87
CA GLU A 237 5.12 -0.65 1.06
C GLU A 237 4.42 0.65 0.66
N THR A 238 3.33 0.55 -0.10
CA THR A 238 2.54 1.73 -0.44
C THR A 238 1.52 2.03 0.66
N ARG A 239 1.23 3.32 0.92
CA ARG A 239 0.16 3.75 1.84
C ARG A 239 -1.24 3.19 1.49
N SER A 240 -1.42 2.68 0.27
CA SER A 240 -2.64 2.04 -0.20
C SER A 240 -2.73 0.53 0.08
N GLY A 241 -1.73 -0.06 0.75
CA GLY A 241 -1.70 -1.49 1.10
C GLY A 241 -1.21 -2.44 -0.01
N SER A 242 -0.63 -1.90 -1.09
CA SER A 242 0.10 -2.69 -2.10
C SER A 242 1.54 -2.91 -1.63
N ALA A 243 2.02 -4.15 -1.63
CA ALA A 243 3.41 -4.47 -1.38
C ALA A 243 4.21 -4.35 -2.69
N ILE A 244 5.45 -3.88 -2.58
CA ILE A 244 6.39 -3.80 -3.70
C ILE A 244 7.61 -4.63 -3.34
N SER A 245 7.85 -5.69 -4.11
CA SER A 245 8.99 -6.57 -3.93
C SER A 245 9.89 -6.52 -5.16
N GLY A 246 11.19 -6.43 -4.94
CA GLY A 246 12.21 -6.55 -5.97
C GLY A 246 12.63 -8.01 -6.14
N ILE A 247 12.79 -8.44 -7.38
CA ILE A 247 13.23 -9.79 -7.73
C ILE A 247 14.67 -9.68 -8.21
N SER A 248 15.62 -10.34 -7.55
CA SER A 248 17.05 -10.29 -7.86
C SER A 248 17.64 -11.65 -8.22
N ASN A 249 18.62 -11.66 -9.13
CA ASN A 249 19.40 -12.85 -9.44
C ASN A 249 20.62 -12.94 -8.48
N PRO A 250 20.71 -13.96 -7.60
CA PRO A 250 21.79 -14.08 -6.63
C PRO A 250 23.18 -14.28 -7.25
N LYS A 251 23.27 -14.72 -8.52
CA LYS A 251 24.54 -14.91 -9.23
C LYS A 251 25.13 -13.60 -9.78
N LYS A 252 24.34 -12.54 -9.92
CA LYS A 252 24.82 -11.22 -10.33
C LYS A 252 25.04 -10.35 -9.09
N LYS A 253 26.27 -10.39 -8.55
CA LYS A 253 26.67 -9.62 -7.35
C LYS A 253 26.58 -8.09 -7.49
N ASN A 254 26.41 -7.55 -8.71
CA ASN A 254 26.54 -6.11 -8.99
C ASN A 254 25.47 -5.50 -9.91
N ASP A 255 24.46 -6.25 -10.32
CA ASP A 255 23.31 -5.70 -11.06
C ASP A 255 22.08 -5.80 -10.15
N GLY A 256 21.34 -4.70 -10.03
CA GLY A 256 20.18 -4.57 -9.15
C GLY A 256 19.02 -5.54 -9.47
N TYR A 257 17.82 -5.18 -9.03
CA TYR A 257 16.64 -6.02 -9.28
C TYR A 257 16.45 -6.27 -10.79
N VAL A 258 15.99 -7.47 -11.13
CA VAL A 258 15.62 -7.91 -12.47
C VAL A 258 14.20 -7.47 -12.81
N ALA A 259 13.33 -7.40 -11.80
CA ALA A 259 11.94 -7.00 -11.93
C ALA A 259 11.39 -6.48 -10.60
N ILE A 260 10.32 -5.71 -10.67
CA ILE A 260 9.52 -5.24 -9.54
C ILE A 260 8.15 -5.90 -9.61
N PHE A 261 7.79 -6.60 -8.54
CA PHE A 261 6.47 -7.17 -8.33
C PHE A 261 5.61 -6.20 -7.52
N LYS A 262 4.41 -5.89 -8.04
CA LYS A 262 3.38 -5.11 -7.36
C LYS A 262 2.10 -5.95 -7.26
N ASP A 263 1.45 -5.93 -6.12
CA ASP A 263 0.15 -6.57 -5.91
C ASP A 263 -0.89 -5.59 -5.35
N GLY A 264 -2.19 -5.89 -5.52
CA GLY A 264 -3.24 -5.07 -4.91
C GLY A 264 -4.58 -5.15 -5.64
N LYS A 265 -5.43 -4.14 -5.41
CA LYS A 265 -6.78 -4.09 -5.98
C LYS A 265 -6.73 -4.10 -7.51
N LYS A 266 -7.52 -5.00 -8.12
CA LYS A 266 -7.58 -5.23 -9.57
C LYS A 266 -7.75 -3.95 -10.39
N ARG A 267 -8.65 -3.04 -9.97
CA ARG A 267 -8.90 -1.77 -10.67
C ARG A 267 -7.63 -0.91 -10.72
N LYS A 268 -6.93 -0.77 -9.60
CA LYS A 268 -5.73 0.08 -9.49
C LYS A 268 -4.59 -0.43 -10.37
N LEU A 269 -4.32 -1.74 -10.32
CA LEU A 269 -3.26 -2.33 -11.14
C LEU A 269 -3.61 -2.36 -12.63
N LYS A 270 -4.91 -2.42 -12.97
CA LYS A 270 -5.36 -2.24 -14.35
C LYS A 270 -5.04 -0.82 -14.85
N GLU A 271 -5.37 0.21 -14.08
CA GLU A 271 -5.07 1.61 -14.43
C GLU A 271 -3.54 1.85 -14.58
N GLU A 272 -2.73 1.26 -13.70
CA GLU A 272 -1.26 1.31 -13.80
C GLU A 272 -0.77 0.62 -15.09
N ARG A 273 -1.28 -0.57 -15.39
CA ARG A 273 -0.95 -1.31 -16.63
C ARG A 273 -1.29 -0.49 -17.87
N GLU A 274 -2.52 0.03 -17.94
CA GLU A 274 -2.99 0.83 -19.08
C GLU A 274 -2.14 2.09 -19.27
N GLY A 275 -1.73 2.74 -18.17
CA GLY A 275 -0.82 3.88 -18.21
C GLY A 275 0.55 3.51 -18.80
N VAL A 276 1.13 2.39 -18.36
CA VAL A 276 2.41 1.89 -18.88
C VAL A 276 2.31 1.49 -20.36
N GLU A 277 1.26 0.76 -20.77
CA GLU A 277 1.03 0.36 -22.16
C GLU A 277 0.89 1.59 -23.06
N SER A 278 0.11 2.59 -22.63
CA SER A 278 -0.07 3.84 -23.38
C SER A 278 1.26 4.57 -23.61
N TRP A 279 2.15 4.61 -22.61
CA TRP A 279 3.47 5.21 -22.78
C TRP A 279 4.37 4.39 -23.71
N HIS A 280 4.26 3.07 -23.74
CA HIS A 280 5.01 2.23 -24.69
C HIS A 280 4.59 2.51 -26.13
N GLU A 281 3.30 2.73 -26.37
CA GLU A 281 2.76 3.07 -27.69
C GLU A 281 3.13 4.50 -28.10
N ILE A 282 3.00 5.46 -27.18
CA ILE A 282 3.13 6.89 -27.48
C ILE A 282 4.58 7.36 -27.52
N TYR A 283 5.43 6.90 -26.58
CA TYR A 283 6.83 7.28 -26.51
C TYR A 283 7.67 6.13 -25.91
N PRO A 284 8.15 5.19 -26.75
CA PRO A 284 8.81 3.98 -26.30
C PRO A 284 9.99 4.19 -25.34
N GLY A 285 9.92 3.48 -24.22
CA GLY A 285 10.96 3.35 -23.20
C GLY A 285 11.11 4.54 -22.24
N LEU A 286 10.12 5.41 -22.14
CA LEU A 286 9.96 6.25 -20.94
C LEU A 286 9.40 5.46 -19.75
N ALA A 287 8.57 4.46 -20.03
CA ALA A 287 7.91 3.62 -19.02
C ALA A 287 8.63 2.27 -18.86
N PRO A 288 8.51 1.61 -17.69
CA PRO A 288 9.03 0.26 -17.47
C PRO A 288 8.25 -0.77 -18.29
N LYS A 289 8.91 -1.80 -18.83
CA LYS A 289 8.19 -2.87 -19.53
C LYS A 289 7.29 -3.66 -18.57
N ILE A 290 6.11 -4.04 -19.04
CA ILE A 290 5.27 -5.02 -18.33
C ILE A 290 5.77 -6.41 -18.70
N LEU A 291 6.12 -7.19 -17.68
CA LEU A 291 6.61 -8.56 -17.82
C LEU A 291 5.47 -9.56 -17.66
N SER A 292 4.58 -9.35 -16.68
CA SER A 292 3.37 -10.17 -16.53
C SER A 292 2.26 -9.42 -15.79
N TYR A 293 1.02 -9.86 -15.99
CA TYR A 293 -0.16 -9.34 -15.28
C TYR A 293 -1.20 -10.42 -15.09
N HIS A 294 -1.65 -10.60 -13.83
CA HIS A 294 -2.58 -11.64 -13.45
C HIS A 294 -3.74 -11.09 -12.63
N LYS A 295 -4.92 -11.71 -12.76
CA LYS A 295 -6.15 -11.35 -12.05
C LYS A 295 -6.67 -12.57 -11.30
N ARG A 296 -7.05 -12.41 -10.03
CA ARG A 296 -7.77 -13.41 -9.26
C ARG A 296 -8.76 -12.74 -8.32
N GLY A 297 -10.05 -13.01 -8.52
CA GLY A 297 -11.12 -12.32 -7.79
C GLY A 297 -11.04 -10.79 -7.94
N GLN A 298 -10.95 -10.10 -6.80
CA GLN A 298 -10.85 -8.64 -6.70
C GLN A 298 -9.40 -8.11 -6.65
N SER A 299 -8.42 -9.00 -6.71
CA SER A 299 -7.00 -8.69 -6.65
C SER A 299 -6.33 -8.92 -8.01
N ALA A 300 -5.19 -8.27 -8.20
CA ALA A 300 -4.31 -8.49 -9.33
C ALA A 300 -2.84 -8.45 -8.86
N SER A 301 -1.96 -9.00 -9.69
CA SER A 301 -0.52 -8.82 -9.58
C SER A 301 0.04 -8.30 -10.90
N LEU A 302 1.07 -7.48 -10.81
CA LEU A 302 1.74 -6.85 -11.93
C LEU A 302 3.25 -6.97 -11.72
N LEU A 303 3.93 -7.57 -12.69
CA LEU A 303 5.38 -7.63 -12.74
C LEU A 303 5.87 -6.66 -13.79
N ILE A 304 6.70 -5.71 -13.38
CA ILE A 304 7.30 -4.72 -14.27
C ILE A 304 8.83 -4.82 -14.25
N GLU A 305 9.46 -4.35 -15.30
CA GLU A 305 10.90 -4.17 -15.37
C GLU A 305 11.40 -3.29 -14.21
N HIS A 306 12.51 -3.69 -13.61
CA HIS A 306 13.21 -2.80 -12.70
C HIS A 306 14.00 -1.76 -13.51
N LEU A 307 13.75 -0.50 -13.22
CA LEU A 307 14.44 0.63 -13.82
C LEU A 307 15.68 0.96 -13.00
N ALA A 308 16.85 0.87 -13.63
CA ALA A 308 18.10 1.34 -13.02
C ALA A 308 18.08 2.87 -12.82
N GLY A 309 18.91 3.34 -11.89
CA GLY A 309 19.08 4.76 -11.59
C GLY A 309 18.53 5.17 -10.23
N MET A 310 18.40 6.49 -10.05
CA MET A 310 17.96 7.11 -8.80
C MET A 310 16.74 7.99 -9.07
N THR A 311 15.84 8.10 -8.09
CA THR A 311 14.74 9.06 -8.21
C THR A 311 15.28 10.49 -8.28
N PHE A 312 14.56 11.39 -8.94
CA PHE A 312 14.93 12.80 -9.00
C PHE A 312 15.00 13.40 -7.59
N GLU A 313 14.10 12.99 -6.69
CA GLU A 313 14.17 13.32 -5.26
C GLU A 313 15.51 12.92 -4.64
N HIS A 314 15.99 11.68 -4.85
CA HIS A 314 17.27 11.23 -4.31
C HIS A 314 18.43 12.07 -4.84
N VAL A 315 18.47 12.31 -6.16
CA VAL A 315 19.51 13.15 -6.78
C VAL A 315 19.46 14.58 -6.23
N LEU A 316 18.27 15.12 -6.04
CA LEU A 316 18.06 16.45 -5.50
C LEU A 316 18.59 16.55 -4.06
N LEU A 317 18.28 15.57 -3.22
CA LEU A 317 18.54 15.61 -1.78
C LEU A 317 19.94 15.13 -1.36
N ARG A 318 20.54 14.20 -2.11
CA ARG A 318 21.73 13.46 -1.65
C ARG A 318 22.94 13.58 -2.57
N GLU A 319 22.71 13.83 -3.86
CA GLU A 319 23.78 13.78 -4.85
C GLU A 319 24.46 15.13 -5.12
N SER A 320 25.59 15.09 -5.83
CA SER A 320 26.36 16.30 -6.16
C SER A 320 25.59 17.29 -7.08
N GLN A 321 25.92 18.58 -6.98
CA GLN A 321 25.32 19.62 -7.84
C GLN A 321 25.54 19.38 -9.35
N PRO A 322 26.72 18.91 -9.81
CA PRO A 322 26.91 18.54 -11.21
C PRO A 322 25.97 17.43 -11.68
N LEU A 323 25.71 16.41 -10.85
CA LEU A 323 24.79 15.33 -11.18
C LEU A 323 23.35 15.84 -11.26
N LEU A 324 22.92 16.70 -10.33
CA LEU A 324 21.61 17.34 -10.37
C LEU A 324 21.44 18.19 -11.65
N ASN A 325 22.45 18.97 -12.03
CA ASN A 325 22.41 19.78 -13.26
C ASN A 325 22.27 18.90 -14.51
N LYS A 326 23.02 17.79 -14.58
CA LYS A 326 22.91 16.80 -15.68
C LYS A 326 21.52 16.17 -15.72
N THR A 327 21.01 15.78 -14.55
CA THR A 327 19.68 15.16 -14.38
C THR A 327 18.58 16.12 -14.84
N MET A 328 18.61 17.37 -14.38
CA MET A 328 17.69 18.43 -14.80
C MET A 328 17.77 18.69 -16.31
N GLY A 329 18.99 18.78 -16.86
CA GLY A 329 19.18 18.97 -18.30
C GLY A 329 18.57 17.83 -19.12
N ARG A 330 18.76 16.58 -18.68
CA ARG A 330 18.18 15.42 -19.36
C ARG A 330 16.67 15.35 -19.21
N LEU A 331 16.12 15.71 -18.04
CA LEU A 331 14.68 15.81 -17.82
C LEU A 331 14.04 16.83 -18.75
N CYS A 332 14.58 18.05 -18.82
CA CYS A 332 14.10 19.11 -19.70
C CYS A 332 14.16 18.70 -21.18
N ALA A 333 15.26 18.09 -21.63
CA ALA A 333 15.38 17.60 -23.00
C ALA A 333 14.35 16.51 -23.33
N THR A 334 14.10 15.61 -22.37
CA THR A 334 13.12 14.53 -22.51
C THR A 334 11.70 15.10 -22.59
N LEU A 335 11.33 16.03 -21.71
CA LEU A 335 10.03 16.70 -21.74
C LEU A 335 9.82 17.51 -23.02
N GLU A 336 10.83 18.24 -23.50
CA GLU A 336 10.71 18.96 -24.77
C GLU A 336 10.45 18.01 -25.94
N SER A 337 11.10 16.84 -25.96
CA SER A 337 10.84 15.81 -26.98
C SER A 337 9.42 15.26 -26.88
N VAL A 338 9.01 14.82 -25.69
CA VAL A 338 7.66 14.27 -25.44
C VAL A 338 6.58 15.28 -25.81
N TRP A 339 6.69 16.53 -25.33
CA TRP A 339 5.69 17.55 -25.60
C TRP A 339 5.63 17.96 -27.07
N ARG A 340 6.75 17.87 -27.80
CA ARG A 340 6.79 18.12 -29.25
C ARG A 340 6.14 16.97 -30.02
N GLU A 341 6.51 15.74 -29.72
CA GLU A 341 6.08 14.54 -30.47
C GLU A 341 4.62 14.18 -30.19
N THR A 342 4.14 14.43 -28.98
CA THR A 342 2.75 14.15 -28.59
C THR A 342 1.83 15.37 -28.75
N ARG A 343 2.30 16.44 -29.39
CA ARG A 343 1.50 17.67 -29.54
C ARG A 343 0.27 17.43 -30.41
N SER A 344 -0.90 17.72 -29.86
CA SER A 344 -2.17 17.75 -30.58
C SER A 344 -2.78 19.16 -30.57
N LYS A 345 -3.34 19.59 -31.70
CA LYS A 345 -4.00 20.91 -31.86
C LYS A 345 -5.29 21.06 -31.02
N LYS A 346 -5.71 20.01 -30.31
CA LYS A 346 -6.89 20.03 -29.45
C LYS A 346 -6.67 21.00 -28.29
N LYS A 347 -7.48 22.07 -28.26
CA LYS A 347 -7.54 22.98 -27.10
C LYS A 347 -8.20 22.26 -25.93
N ILE A 348 -7.60 22.33 -24.75
CA ILE A 348 -8.08 21.61 -23.56
C ILE A 348 -8.02 22.50 -22.33
N SER A 349 -8.91 22.25 -21.37
CA SER A 349 -8.82 22.82 -20.03
C SER A 349 -8.43 21.71 -19.05
N ALA A 350 -7.47 22.02 -18.18
CA ALA A 350 -7.07 21.11 -17.11
C ALA A 350 -8.17 20.96 -16.05
N ASN A 351 -9.08 21.94 -15.92
CA ASN A 351 -10.09 22.01 -14.87
C ASN A 351 -9.45 21.90 -13.48
N TYR A 352 -8.40 22.67 -13.21
CA TYR A 352 -7.69 22.71 -11.94
C TYR A 352 -8.62 23.00 -10.76
N MET A 353 -9.60 23.87 -10.93
CA MET A 353 -10.55 24.22 -9.87
C MET A 353 -11.49 23.05 -9.54
N ASP A 354 -11.90 22.26 -10.55
CA ASP A 354 -12.66 21.03 -10.33
C ASP A 354 -11.82 19.97 -9.62
N GLN A 355 -10.54 19.85 -10.00
CA GLN A 355 -9.61 18.95 -9.34
C GLN A 355 -9.37 19.35 -7.88
N LEU A 356 -9.23 20.65 -7.61
CA LEU A 356 -9.09 21.20 -6.25
C LEU A 356 -10.37 20.95 -5.43
N ALA A 357 -11.55 21.27 -5.97
CA ALA A 357 -12.83 21.07 -5.29
C ALA A 357 -13.05 19.62 -4.84
N ARG A 358 -12.72 18.64 -5.70
CA ARG A 358 -12.85 17.21 -5.37
C ARG A 358 -11.92 16.75 -4.25
N ARG A 359 -10.84 17.47 -3.97
CA ARG A 359 -9.81 17.12 -2.97
C ARG A 359 -9.88 17.99 -1.72
N LEU A 360 -10.69 19.04 -1.73
CA LEU A 360 -10.82 19.97 -0.62
C LEU A 360 -11.41 19.31 0.65
N PRO A 361 -12.36 18.36 0.58
CA PRO A 361 -12.80 17.62 1.76
C PRO A 361 -11.65 16.91 2.48
N ASP A 362 -10.81 16.17 1.74
CA ASP A 362 -9.61 15.50 2.28
C ASP A 362 -8.64 16.49 2.94
N VAL A 363 -8.56 17.74 2.44
CA VAL A 363 -7.73 18.79 3.03
C VAL A 363 -8.31 19.26 4.36
N TYR A 364 -9.63 19.49 4.43
CA TYR A 364 -10.30 19.94 5.65
C TYR A 364 -10.41 18.88 6.73
N GLU A 365 -10.38 17.59 6.35
CA GLU A 365 -10.27 16.50 7.31
C GLU A 365 -8.95 16.55 8.10
N ILE A 366 -7.85 16.90 7.44
CA ILE A 366 -6.53 17.02 8.06
C ILE A 366 -6.32 18.40 8.69
N HIS A 367 -6.80 19.46 8.04
CA HIS A 367 -6.60 20.86 8.42
C HIS A 367 -7.95 21.59 8.49
N PRO A 368 -8.78 21.30 9.51
CA PRO A 368 -10.11 21.92 9.65
C PRO A 368 -10.04 23.45 9.75
N GLU A 369 -8.93 24.01 10.23
CA GLU A 369 -8.71 25.46 10.33
C GLU A 369 -8.70 26.20 8.98
N PHE A 370 -8.51 25.49 7.87
CA PHE A 370 -8.58 26.09 6.52
C PHE A 370 -10.02 26.29 6.04
N ARG A 371 -11.01 25.69 6.70
CA ARG A 371 -12.42 25.85 6.37
C ARG A 371 -12.97 27.09 7.07
N GLN A 372 -12.97 28.20 6.35
CA GLN A 372 -13.44 29.50 6.82
C GLN A 372 -14.63 29.97 5.99
N SER A 373 -15.57 30.68 6.62
CA SER A 373 -16.64 31.38 5.92
C SER A 373 -16.16 32.69 5.33
N ASP A 374 -16.97 33.27 4.44
CA ASP A 374 -16.81 34.67 4.04
C ASP A 374 -16.85 35.53 5.31
N SER A 375 -16.04 36.59 5.35
CA SER A 375 -15.93 37.47 6.52
C SER A 375 -15.78 38.93 6.12
N GLN A 376 -15.84 39.83 7.10
CA GLN A 376 -15.67 41.26 6.90
C GLN A 376 -14.63 41.80 7.87
N VAL A 377 -13.65 42.55 7.37
CA VAL A 377 -12.62 43.21 8.19
C VAL A 377 -12.60 44.69 7.86
N CYS A 378 -12.88 45.53 8.86
CA CYS A 378 -12.95 46.99 8.73
C CYS A 378 -13.81 47.43 7.52
N GLY A 379 -14.97 46.79 7.34
CA GLY A 379 -15.88 47.07 6.22
C GLY A 379 -15.54 46.38 4.91
N ARG A 380 -14.33 45.83 4.73
CA ARG A 380 -13.95 45.08 3.52
C ARG A 380 -14.37 43.62 3.59
N GLU A 381 -15.08 43.16 2.57
CA GLU A 381 -15.41 41.75 2.41
C GLU A 381 -14.15 40.92 2.08
N ILE A 382 -13.95 39.85 2.83
CA ILE A 382 -12.92 38.85 2.60
C ILE A 382 -13.62 37.56 2.23
N ALA A 383 -13.54 37.20 0.95
CA ALA A 383 -14.09 35.95 0.46
C ALA A 383 -13.37 34.75 1.12
N SER A 384 -14.12 33.71 1.46
CA SER A 384 -13.60 32.40 1.85
C SER A 384 -12.82 31.74 0.71
N PHE A 385 -12.05 30.72 1.06
CA PHE A 385 -11.37 29.90 0.06
C PHE A 385 -12.36 29.20 -0.88
N GLU A 386 -13.52 28.75 -0.38
CA GLU A 386 -14.58 28.15 -1.20
C GLU A 386 -15.22 29.15 -2.16
N SER A 387 -15.50 30.38 -1.71
CA SER A 387 -16.01 31.47 -2.56
C SER A 387 -15.00 31.86 -3.63
N LEU A 388 -13.71 31.96 -3.29
CA LEU A 388 -12.63 32.17 -4.27
C LEU A 388 -12.60 31.02 -5.28
N LEU A 389 -12.61 29.77 -4.83
CA LEU A 389 -12.61 28.60 -5.70
C LEU A 389 -13.79 28.61 -6.69
N LYS A 390 -14.99 28.94 -6.23
CA LYS A 390 -16.19 29.05 -7.08
C LYS A 390 -16.04 30.13 -8.15
N ARG A 391 -15.55 31.32 -7.77
CA ARG A 391 -15.29 32.42 -8.70
C ARG A 391 -14.21 32.04 -9.72
N THR A 392 -13.11 31.46 -9.25
CA THR A 392 -12.00 31.05 -10.11
C THR A 392 -12.38 29.91 -11.04
N ARG A 393 -13.31 29.02 -10.64
CA ARG A 393 -13.85 27.98 -11.53
C ARG A 393 -14.57 28.59 -12.75
N ALA A 394 -15.40 29.61 -12.53
CA ALA A 394 -16.06 30.32 -13.62
C ALA A 394 -15.04 31.07 -14.52
N TYR A 395 -13.98 31.59 -13.92
CA TYR A 395 -12.86 32.22 -14.63
C TYR A 395 -12.09 31.21 -15.50
N GLU A 396 -11.70 30.07 -14.93
CA GLU A 396 -10.94 29.00 -15.59
C GLU A 396 -11.66 28.45 -16.82
N ALA A 397 -13.00 28.41 -16.82
CA ALA A 397 -13.78 27.94 -17.97
C ALA A 397 -13.47 28.70 -19.28
N ARG A 398 -12.95 29.93 -19.18
CA ARG A 398 -12.57 30.79 -20.30
C ARG A 398 -11.10 30.64 -20.72
N LEU A 399 -10.29 29.94 -19.91
CA LEU A 399 -8.87 29.69 -20.18
C LEU A 399 -8.68 28.26 -20.70
N LYS A 400 -8.19 28.15 -21.93
CA LYS A 400 -7.83 26.86 -22.54
C LYS A 400 -6.38 26.88 -22.94
N ALA A 401 -5.69 25.76 -22.70
CA ALA A 401 -4.39 25.54 -23.30
C ALA A 401 -4.53 25.53 -24.83
N PRO A 402 -3.61 26.16 -25.58
CA PRO A 402 -3.70 26.25 -27.04
C PRO A 402 -3.51 24.91 -27.75
N PHE A 403 -2.93 23.92 -27.06
CA PHE A 403 -2.72 22.55 -27.51
C PHE A 403 -2.72 21.61 -26.30
N SER A 404 -2.81 20.31 -26.57
CA SER A 404 -2.63 19.26 -25.57
C SER A 404 -1.40 18.41 -25.90
N VAL A 405 -0.75 17.86 -24.89
CA VAL A 405 0.34 16.89 -25.02
C VAL A 405 0.02 15.67 -24.16
N TYR A 406 0.71 14.55 -24.36
CA TYR A 406 0.61 13.43 -23.45
C TYR A 406 1.43 13.72 -22.18
N ILE A 407 0.74 13.88 -21.05
CA ILE A 407 1.35 14.25 -19.77
C ILE A 407 1.47 13.04 -18.84
N HIS A 408 2.34 13.14 -17.83
CA HIS A 408 2.41 12.19 -16.73
C HIS A 408 1.15 12.25 -15.86
N GLY A 409 0.67 13.45 -15.55
CA GLY A 409 -0.54 13.70 -14.75
C GLY A 409 -0.30 13.80 -13.25
N ASP A 410 0.70 13.08 -12.72
CA ASP A 410 1.19 13.14 -11.33
C ASP A 410 2.72 13.28 -11.25
N PHE A 411 3.25 14.34 -11.86
CA PHE A 411 4.68 14.52 -12.14
C PHE A 411 5.53 14.94 -10.91
N ASN A 412 5.46 14.15 -9.84
CA ASN A 412 6.24 14.37 -8.63
C ASN A 412 7.71 13.94 -8.80
N VAL A 413 8.60 14.49 -7.96
CA VAL A 413 10.05 14.21 -7.98
C VAL A 413 10.42 12.75 -7.68
N ASP A 414 9.57 12.02 -6.97
CA ASP A 414 9.73 10.60 -6.68
C ASP A 414 9.26 9.70 -7.83
N ASN A 415 8.48 10.23 -8.78
CA ASN A 415 7.97 9.51 -9.95
C ASN A 415 8.91 9.57 -11.18
N ILE A 416 10.07 10.23 -11.04
CA ILE A 416 11.05 10.43 -12.11
C ILE A 416 12.34 9.72 -11.72
N ILE A 417 12.82 8.79 -12.55
CA ILE A 417 14.08 8.08 -12.34
C ILE A 417 15.09 8.55 -13.38
N TYR A 418 16.31 8.86 -12.93
CA TYR A 418 17.45 9.13 -13.80
C TYR A 418 18.50 8.04 -13.68
N ASP A 419 18.81 7.42 -14.81
CA ASP A 419 19.92 6.50 -14.97
C ASP A 419 21.16 7.28 -15.47
N PRO A 420 22.20 7.47 -14.63
CA PRO A 420 23.41 8.18 -15.02
C PRO A 420 24.27 7.41 -16.03
N LEU A 421 24.19 6.07 -16.08
CA LEU A 421 24.96 5.21 -16.99
C LEU A 421 24.33 5.24 -18.38
N ALA A 422 23.03 4.94 -18.46
CA ALA A 422 22.28 4.99 -19.72
C ALA A 422 21.95 6.43 -20.16
N LYS A 423 22.19 7.42 -19.29
CA LYS A 423 21.82 8.83 -19.47
C LYS A 423 20.35 8.95 -19.86
N ARG A 424 19.46 8.26 -19.14
CA ARG A 424 18.04 8.15 -19.50
C ARG A 424 17.14 8.58 -18.36
N ILE A 425 16.00 9.16 -18.70
CA ILE A 425 14.89 9.42 -17.79
C ILE A 425 13.84 8.35 -18.00
N ASN A 426 13.31 7.81 -16.90
CA ASN A 426 12.16 6.94 -16.89
C ASN A 426 11.09 7.51 -15.94
N PHE A 427 9.83 7.22 -16.22
CA PHE A 427 8.69 7.61 -15.40
C PHE A 427 8.05 6.38 -14.77
N ILE A 428 7.55 6.53 -13.55
CA ILE A 428 6.79 5.51 -12.82
C ILE A 428 5.50 6.11 -12.26
N ASP A 429 4.53 5.27 -11.88
CA ASP A 429 3.21 5.71 -11.40
C ASP A 429 2.40 6.45 -12.49
N LEU A 430 2.15 5.73 -13.60
CA LEU A 430 1.65 6.29 -14.86
C LEU A 430 0.12 6.25 -14.99
N HIS A 431 -0.59 5.84 -13.92
CA HIS A 431 -2.04 5.68 -13.92
C HIS A 431 -2.85 6.98 -14.20
N ARG A 432 -2.22 8.17 -14.17
CA ARG A 432 -2.86 9.47 -14.47
C ARG A 432 -2.50 10.06 -15.82
N SER A 433 -1.72 9.33 -16.61
CA SER A 433 -1.25 9.81 -17.90
C SER A 433 -2.39 9.90 -18.91
N ARG A 434 -2.42 11.00 -19.66
CA ARG A 434 -3.44 11.31 -20.66
C ARG A 434 -3.03 12.52 -21.51
N TYR A 435 -3.71 12.73 -22.63
CA TYR A 435 -3.61 14.01 -23.35
C TYR A 435 -4.23 15.14 -22.52
N MET A 436 -3.44 16.15 -22.18
CA MET A 436 -3.83 17.28 -21.33
C MET A 436 -2.92 18.48 -21.54
N ASP A 437 -3.20 19.54 -20.80
CA ASP A 437 -2.31 20.70 -20.64
C ASP A 437 -0.99 20.30 -19.94
N TYR A 438 0.14 20.57 -20.60
CA TYR A 438 1.49 20.30 -20.08
C TYR A 438 1.80 21.07 -18.78
N VAL A 439 1.12 22.19 -18.56
CA VAL A 439 1.27 23.01 -17.34
C VAL A 439 0.83 22.25 -16.09
N GLN A 440 0.01 21.20 -16.23
CA GLN A 440 -0.31 20.32 -15.12
C GLN A 440 0.93 19.62 -14.56
N ASP A 441 1.78 19.04 -15.41
CA ASP A 441 3.02 18.41 -14.95
C ASP A 441 3.97 19.46 -14.36
N VAL A 442 3.97 20.68 -14.94
CA VAL A 442 4.80 21.77 -14.44
C VAL A 442 4.42 22.17 -13.02
N SER A 443 3.14 22.41 -12.76
CA SER A 443 2.71 22.83 -11.43
C SER A 443 2.88 21.72 -10.38
N VAL A 444 2.67 20.45 -10.76
CA VAL A 444 2.90 19.30 -9.88
C VAL A 444 4.36 19.19 -9.50
N PHE A 445 5.28 19.23 -10.47
CA PHE A 445 6.73 19.15 -10.20
C PHE A 445 7.21 20.28 -9.29
N MET A 446 6.77 21.52 -9.55
CA MET A 446 7.20 22.67 -8.76
C MET A 446 6.76 22.55 -7.29
N VAL A 447 5.52 22.13 -7.04
CA VAL A 447 5.02 21.96 -5.67
C VAL A 447 5.54 20.68 -5.01
N SER A 448 5.78 19.61 -5.77
CA SER A 448 6.38 18.38 -5.23
C SER A 448 7.78 18.63 -4.70
N ASN A 449 8.56 19.53 -5.33
CA ASN A 449 9.83 20.02 -4.79
C ASN A 449 9.61 20.81 -3.50
N TYR A 450 8.69 21.79 -3.50
CA TYR A 450 8.47 22.67 -2.34
C TYR A 450 8.02 21.94 -1.07
N ARG A 451 7.20 20.89 -1.22
CA ARG A 451 6.64 20.13 -0.09
C ARG A 451 7.63 19.16 0.56
N LEU A 452 8.84 19.01 0.02
CA LEU A 452 9.90 18.21 0.65
C LEU A 452 10.21 18.80 2.04
N GLN A 453 9.97 18.01 3.08
CA GLN A 453 10.11 18.39 4.49
C GLN A 453 11.58 18.39 4.93
N VAL A 454 12.37 19.27 4.32
CA VAL A 454 13.78 19.46 4.60
C VAL A 454 13.96 20.70 5.47
N LEU A 455 14.66 20.57 6.61
CA LEU A 455 14.93 21.69 7.51
C LEU A 455 16.25 22.43 7.20
N ASP A 456 17.15 21.80 6.45
CA ASP A 456 18.46 22.36 6.11
C ASP A 456 18.35 23.51 5.10
N ALA A 457 18.79 24.71 5.49
CA ALA A 457 18.66 25.93 4.69
C ALA A 457 19.46 25.90 3.36
N PRO A 458 20.72 25.41 3.29
CA PRO A 458 21.40 25.14 2.02
C PRO A 458 20.59 24.23 1.09
N LEU A 459 20.07 23.12 1.59
CA LEU A 459 19.30 22.17 0.79
C LEU A 459 17.96 22.78 0.35
N ARG A 460 17.27 23.55 1.20
CA ARG A 460 16.08 24.33 0.80
C ARG A 460 16.37 25.30 -0.32
N ARG A 461 17.48 26.06 -0.27
CA ARG A 461 17.90 26.93 -1.37
C ARG A 461 18.14 26.15 -2.66
N ARG A 462 18.79 24.99 -2.59
CA ARG A 462 18.99 24.09 -3.74
C ARG A 462 17.67 23.60 -4.35
N ILE A 463 16.69 23.22 -3.53
CA ILE A 463 15.34 22.86 -4.00
C ILE A 463 14.67 24.05 -4.70
N MET A 464 14.74 25.26 -4.12
CA MET A 464 14.13 26.45 -4.73
C MET A 464 14.80 26.82 -6.06
N GLN A 465 16.12 26.70 -6.17
CA GLN A 465 16.86 26.88 -7.42
C GLN A 465 16.45 25.87 -8.50
N THR A 466 16.19 24.62 -8.11
CA THR A 466 15.67 23.57 -8.98
C THR A 466 14.30 23.95 -9.56
N VAL A 467 13.38 24.40 -8.70
CA VAL A 467 12.05 24.89 -9.11
C VAL A 467 12.15 26.07 -10.08
N GLN A 468 12.97 27.08 -9.76
CA GLN A 468 13.16 28.26 -10.61
C GLN A 468 13.77 27.90 -11.97
N SER A 469 14.68 26.93 -12.02
CA SER A 469 15.29 26.44 -13.26
C SER A 469 14.27 25.73 -14.14
N PHE A 470 13.43 24.88 -13.53
CA PHE A 470 12.37 24.17 -14.23
C PHE A 470 11.29 25.12 -14.77
N TYR A 471 10.88 26.12 -13.99
CA TYR A 471 9.98 27.18 -14.45
C TYR A 471 10.54 27.94 -15.66
N ARG A 472 11.83 28.33 -15.63
CA ARG A 472 12.48 29.03 -16.76
C ARG A 472 12.45 28.19 -18.03
N PHE A 473 12.67 26.87 -17.91
CA PHE A 473 12.52 25.94 -19.02
C PHE A 473 11.07 25.91 -19.56
N ALA A 474 10.08 25.71 -18.69
CA ALA A 474 8.68 25.63 -19.08
C ALA A 474 8.17 26.91 -19.75
N ARG A 475 8.58 28.08 -19.23
CA ARG A 475 8.26 29.39 -19.81
C ARG A 475 8.92 29.61 -21.17
N LYS A 476 10.17 29.17 -21.35
CA LYS A 476 10.86 29.20 -22.65
C LYS A 476 10.13 28.32 -23.67
N TYR A 477 9.70 27.13 -23.26
CA TYR A 477 8.88 26.25 -24.08
C TYR A 477 7.55 26.90 -24.47
N ALA A 478 6.83 27.49 -23.50
CA ALA A 478 5.58 28.23 -23.74
C ALA A 478 5.74 29.30 -24.82
N LYS A 479 6.79 30.14 -24.71
CA LYS A 479 7.10 31.19 -25.68
C LYS A 479 7.38 30.61 -27.07
N LYS A 480 8.17 29.54 -27.17
CA LYS A 480 8.45 28.85 -28.44
C LYS A 480 7.20 28.22 -29.06
N ALA A 481 6.25 27.78 -28.23
CA ALA A 481 5.02 27.14 -28.68
C ALA A 481 3.88 28.13 -29.00
N GLY A 482 4.07 29.43 -28.77
CA GLY A 482 3.05 30.47 -28.95
C GLY A 482 1.97 30.47 -27.86
N ASP A 483 2.31 30.06 -26.64
CA ASP A 483 1.36 29.89 -25.55
C ASP A 483 1.32 31.10 -24.60
N GLU A 484 0.45 32.04 -24.94
CA GLU A 484 0.29 33.32 -24.22
C GLU A 484 -0.45 33.18 -22.88
N THR A 485 -1.11 32.05 -22.65
CA THR A 485 -1.94 31.82 -21.44
C THR A 485 -1.21 31.02 -20.36
N PHE A 486 0.06 30.66 -20.60
CA PHE A 486 0.88 29.81 -19.73
C PHE A 486 0.92 30.30 -18.28
N GLU A 487 1.17 31.58 -18.04
CA GLU A 487 1.35 32.13 -16.68
C GLU A 487 0.07 32.04 -15.85
N LEU A 488 -1.10 32.36 -16.44
CA LEU A 488 -2.38 32.25 -15.74
C LEU A 488 -2.75 30.79 -15.45
N ARG A 489 -2.56 29.89 -16.42
CA ARG A 489 -2.83 28.45 -16.21
C ARG A 489 -1.86 27.86 -15.18
N LEU A 490 -0.61 28.31 -15.17
CA LEU A 490 0.36 27.90 -14.15
C LEU A 490 -0.07 28.40 -12.77
N ALA A 491 -0.61 29.61 -12.64
CA ALA A 491 -1.13 30.12 -11.37
C ALA A 491 -2.25 29.22 -10.81
N LEU A 492 -3.22 28.84 -11.65
CA LEU A 492 -4.30 27.92 -11.31
C LEU A 492 -3.77 26.53 -10.93
N GLY A 493 -2.84 26.01 -11.72
CA GLY A 493 -2.20 24.73 -11.47
C GLY A 493 -1.41 24.72 -10.17
N LEU A 494 -0.70 25.80 -9.85
CA LEU A 494 0.05 25.96 -8.59
C LEU A 494 -0.91 26.09 -7.41
N ALA A 495 -1.98 26.88 -7.53
CA ALA A 495 -2.99 27.01 -6.48
C ALA A 495 -3.61 25.64 -6.13
N ARG A 496 -3.99 24.86 -7.16
CA ARG A 496 -4.46 23.49 -6.98
C ARG A 496 -3.41 22.62 -6.29
N SER A 497 -2.17 22.63 -6.77
CA SER A 497 -1.12 21.74 -6.24
C SER A 497 -0.70 22.11 -4.82
N PHE A 498 -0.60 23.39 -4.47
CA PHE A 498 -0.32 23.86 -3.11
C PHE A 498 -1.43 23.45 -2.14
N ALA A 499 -2.69 23.78 -2.44
CA ALA A 499 -3.80 23.47 -1.55
C ALA A 499 -4.00 21.96 -1.39
N THR A 500 -3.97 21.19 -2.48
CA THR A 500 -4.21 19.73 -2.38
C THR A 500 -3.04 18.95 -1.79
N SER A 501 -1.83 19.52 -1.73
CA SER A 501 -0.68 18.87 -1.11
C SER A 501 -0.65 18.98 0.41
N THR A 502 -1.40 19.92 1.01
CA THR A 502 -1.42 20.09 2.48
C THR A 502 -1.97 18.87 3.21
N ARG A 503 -2.82 18.05 2.58
CA ARG A 503 -3.31 16.77 3.14
C ARG A 503 -2.20 15.76 3.46
N PHE A 504 -0.98 15.99 2.97
CA PHE A 504 0.20 15.17 3.26
C PHE A 504 1.18 15.83 4.24
N ILE A 505 0.88 17.02 4.72
CA ILE A 505 1.76 17.83 5.57
C ILE A 505 1.07 18.03 6.91
N LEU A 506 1.64 17.49 7.99
CA LEU A 506 1.15 17.71 9.35
C LEU A 506 1.77 18.94 10.01
N ASP A 507 2.90 19.43 9.50
CA ASP A 507 3.48 20.68 9.98
C ASP A 507 2.56 21.86 9.65
N LYS A 508 1.95 22.43 10.70
CA LYS A 508 0.94 23.50 10.56
C LYS A 508 1.49 24.76 9.91
N SER A 509 2.76 25.08 10.15
CA SER A 509 3.40 26.27 9.58
C SER A 509 3.53 26.15 8.06
N LEU A 510 4.10 25.04 7.58
CA LEU A 510 4.25 24.74 6.16
C LEU A 510 2.90 24.58 5.48
N ALA A 511 1.96 23.83 6.08
CA ALA A 511 0.62 23.66 5.53
C ALA A 511 -0.11 25.00 5.37
N ARG A 512 -0.06 25.87 6.40
CA ARG A 512 -0.62 27.23 6.33
C ARG A 512 0.06 28.06 5.25
N ALA A 513 1.38 28.02 5.17
CA ALA A 513 2.15 28.75 4.17
C ALA A 513 1.81 28.32 2.73
N MET A 514 1.54 27.02 2.50
CA MET A 514 1.07 26.49 1.21
C MET A 514 -0.37 26.93 0.91
N MET A 515 -1.27 26.85 1.89
CA MET A 515 -2.66 27.28 1.72
C MET A 515 -2.77 28.77 1.40
N LEU A 516 -1.99 29.61 2.08
CA LEU A 516 -1.94 31.05 1.82
C LEU A 516 -1.40 31.36 0.41
N ARG A 517 -0.38 30.62 -0.07
CA ARG A 517 0.09 30.75 -1.47
C ARG A 517 -0.99 30.36 -2.46
N ALA A 518 -1.73 29.29 -2.20
CA ALA A 518 -2.85 28.89 -3.04
C ALA A 518 -3.90 30.00 -3.10
N ARG A 519 -4.31 30.54 -1.95
CA ARG A 519 -5.26 31.66 -1.86
C ARG A 519 -4.77 32.88 -2.64
N TYR A 520 -3.54 33.32 -2.38
CA TYR A 520 -2.91 34.46 -3.06
C TYR A 520 -2.94 34.30 -4.59
N LEU A 521 -2.62 33.10 -5.09
CA LEU A 521 -2.66 32.81 -6.52
C LEU A 521 -4.08 32.92 -7.10
N LEU A 522 -5.11 32.43 -6.40
CA LEU A 522 -6.50 32.55 -6.84
C LEU A 522 -6.96 34.01 -6.89
N GLU A 523 -6.62 34.80 -5.87
CA GLU A 523 -6.94 36.24 -5.81
C GLU A 523 -6.26 37.00 -6.97
N ARG A 524 -4.96 36.77 -7.19
CA ARG A 524 -4.20 37.39 -8.30
C ARG A 524 -4.77 37.06 -9.68
N VAL A 525 -5.22 35.82 -9.88
CA VAL A 525 -5.87 35.43 -11.14
C VAL A 525 -7.19 36.17 -11.31
N LEU A 526 -8.00 36.28 -10.26
CA LEU A 526 -9.30 36.97 -10.30
C LEU A 526 -9.18 38.49 -10.51
N GLU A 527 -8.05 39.09 -10.14
CA GLU A 527 -7.73 40.50 -10.40
C GLU A 527 -7.37 40.79 -11.87
N THR A 528 -7.12 39.76 -12.68
CA THR A 528 -6.63 39.92 -14.06
C THR A 528 -7.73 39.60 -15.06
N ASP A 529 -8.04 40.50 -16.00
CA ASP A 529 -8.92 40.18 -17.12
C ASP A 529 -8.30 39.04 -17.97
N PRO A 530 -9.01 37.95 -18.28
CA PRO A 530 -8.52 36.89 -19.16
C PRO A 530 -7.95 37.39 -20.51
N LYS A 531 -8.45 38.51 -21.03
CA LYS A 531 -7.94 39.14 -22.26
C LYS A 531 -6.52 39.70 -22.10
N GLN A 532 -6.09 39.97 -20.87
CA GLN A 532 -4.76 40.45 -20.54
C GLN A 532 -3.82 39.32 -20.10
N ALA A 533 -4.15 38.06 -20.41
CA ALA A 533 -3.35 36.88 -20.06
C ALA A 533 -1.86 37.01 -20.38
N ALA A 534 -1.54 37.58 -21.55
CA ALA A 534 -0.17 37.79 -22.01
C ALA A 534 0.67 38.71 -21.09
N ASN A 535 0.02 39.58 -20.31
CA ASN A 535 0.67 40.53 -19.39
C ASN A 535 0.81 39.99 -17.97
N PHE A 536 0.07 38.92 -17.62
CA PHE A 536 0.16 38.31 -16.30
C PHE A 536 1.52 37.67 -16.07
N ARG A 537 2.11 37.90 -14.89
CA ARG A 537 3.41 37.33 -14.50
C ARG A 537 3.34 36.79 -13.09
N LEU A 538 3.85 35.58 -12.90
CA LEU A 538 3.95 34.98 -11.58
C LEU A 538 5.22 35.43 -10.84
N PRO A 539 5.12 35.82 -9.55
CA PRO A 539 6.27 36.11 -8.70
C PRO A 539 6.91 34.81 -8.20
N ILE A 540 7.54 34.04 -9.11
CA ILE A 540 8.04 32.69 -8.82
C ILE A 540 9.12 32.69 -7.73
N LYS A 541 9.95 33.74 -7.63
CA LYS A 541 10.98 33.81 -6.59
C LYS A 541 10.35 33.92 -5.20
N GLU A 542 9.32 34.74 -5.07
CA GLU A 542 8.59 35.04 -3.84
C GLU A 542 7.69 33.87 -3.42
N LEU A 543 7.10 33.18 -4.41
CA LEU A 543 6.31 31.97 -4.17
C LEU A 543 7.18 30.81 -3.67
N PHE A 544 8.43 30.72 -4.12
CA PHE A 544 9.37 29.65 -3.81
C PHE A 544 10.61 30.20 -3.07
N ILE A 545 10.37 30.80 -1.91
CA ILE A 545 11.40 31.21 -0.95
C ILE A 545 11.79 30.05 -0.02
N ALA A 546 13.06 30.07 0.41
CA ALA A 546 13.67 29.04 1.26
C ALA A 546 13.01 28.97 2.63
#